data_AF-Q33616-F1
#
_entry.id   AF-Q33616-F1
#
_cell.length_a   1.000
_cell.length_b   1.000
_cell.length_c   1.000
_cell.angle_alpha   90.00
_cell.angle_beta   90.00
_cell.angle_gamma   90.00
#
_symmetry.space_group_name_H-M   'P 1'
#
loop_
_entity.id
_entity.type
_entity.pdbx_description
1 polymer ?
#
loop_
_entity_poly.entity_id
_entity_poly.type
_entity_poly.pdbx_seq_one_letter_code
_entity_poly.pdbx_strand_id
1 'polypeptide(L)' 'LLNLKEIVLRSNIYGVRDASICARGPKYVTAQDIISPPSVEIVDTTQHIANLTEPIDLCIGLQIRRD' A
#
# COMPACT_ATOMS: atom_id res chain seq x y z
N LEU A 1 6.47 -11.75 -5.84
CA LEU A 1 6.90 -11.44 -4.45
C LEU A 1 6.40 -10.04 -4.11
N LEU A 2 5.76 -9.87 -2.96
CA LEU A 2 5.19 -8.59 -2.50
C LEU A 2 6.09 -8.03 -1.39
N ASN A 3 6.53 -6.78 -1.52
CA ASN A 3 7.35 -6.11 -0.53
C ASN A 3 6.56 -5.03 0.21
N LEU A 4 6.14 -5.34 1.44
CA LEU A 4 5.45 -4.40 2.33
C LEU A 4 6.31 -4.01 3.54
N LYS A 5 7.59 -4.37 3.54
CA LYS A 5 8.47 -4.07 4.67
C LYS A 5 8.81 -2.58 4.66
N GLU A 6 8.65 -1.94 5.81
CA GLU A 6 9.11 -0.57 6.08
C GLU A 6 8.40 0.53 5.27
N ILE A 7 7.11 0.36 4.92
CA ILE A 7 6.32 1.49 4.41
C ILE A 7 6.21 2.53 5.53
N VAL A 8 6.79 3.71 5.30
CA VAL A 8 6.79 4.80 6.28
C VAL A 8 5.46 5.53 6.25
N LEU A 9 4.74 5.49 7.37
CA LEU A 9 3.42 6.10 7.52
C LEU A 9 3.44 7.19 8.59
N ARG A 10 2.70 8.28 8.35
CA ARG A 10 2.36 9.29 9.35
C ARG A 10 0.88 9.17 9.67
N SER A 11 0.55 8.97 10.94
CA SER A 11 -0.84 8.87 11.37
C SER A 11 -0.98 9.15 12.86
N ASN A 12 -2.18 9.61 13.27
CA ASN A 12 -2.60 9.63 14.67
C ASN A 12 -3.71 8.61 15.02
N ILE A 13 -3.78 7.51 14.28
CA ILE A 13 -4.80 6.48 14.52
C ILE A 13 -4.59 5.74 15.85
N TYR A 14 -5.72 5.44 16.48
CA TYR A 14 -5.85 4.42 17.52
C TYR A 14 -6.57 3.21 16.91
N GLY A 15 -6.08 2.01 17.21
CA GLY A 15 -6.61 0.75 16.68
C GLY A 15 -6.10 0.38 15.29
N VAL A 16 -6.76 -0.61 14.67
CA VAL A 16 -6.47 -1.09 13.32
C VAL A 16 -7.33 -0.34 12.31
N ARG A 17 -6.76 0.00 11.15
CA ARG A 17 -7.48 0.59 10.01
C ARG A 17 -7.25 -0.23 8.76
N ASP A 18 -8.31 -0.42 7.98
CA ASP A 18 -8.20 -1.09 6.70
C ASP A 18 -7.62 -0.16 5.63
N ALA A 19 -6.85 -0.74 4.73
CA ALA A 19 -6.32 -0.13 3.53
C ALA A 19 -6.34 -1.18 2.41
N SER A 20 -6.00 -0.78 1.20
CA SER A 20 -5.86 -1.74 0.10
C SER A 20 -4.84 -1.29 -0.93
N ILE A 21 -4.42 -2.21 -1.79
CA ILE A 21 -3.67 -1.90 -3.02
C ILE A 21 -4.50 -2.42 -4.17
N CYS A 22 -4.81 -1.56 -5.14
CA CYS A 22 -5.52 -1.92 -6.36
C CYS A 22 -4.71 -1.45 -7.57
N ALA A 23 -4.30 -2.39 -8.42
CA ALA A 23 -3.46 -2.09 -9.58
C ALA A 23 -3.79 -3.02 -10.75
N ARG A 24 -3.80 -2.45 -11.97
CA ARG A 24 -3.87 -3.21 -13.22
C ARG A 24 -2.48 -3.29 -13.85
N GLY A 25 -2.04 -4.50 -14.17
CA GLY A 25 -0.77 -4.71 -14.86
C GLY A 25 -0.85 -4.49 -16.38
N PRO A 26 0.29 -4.39 -17.08
CA PRO A 26 1.64 -4.36 -16.52
C PRO A 26 1.95 -3.03 -15.82
N LYS A 27 2.47 -3.07 -14.59
CA LYS A 27 2.69 -1.89 -13.74
C LYS A 27 3.73 -2.14 -12.65
N TYR A 28 4.60 -1.16 -12.43
CA TYR A 28 5.43 -1.06 -11.22
C TYR A 28 4.58 -0.50 -10.09
N VAL A 29 4.22 -1.36 -9.14
CA VAL A 29 3.41 -1.00 -7.98
C VAL A 29 4.30 -0.42 -6.90
N THR A 30 3.94 0.76 -6.41
CA THR A 30 4.66 1.50 -5.37
C THR A 30 3.76 1.81 -4.18
N ALA A 31 4.32 2.36 -3.11
CA ALA A 31 3.57 2.82 -1.95
C ALA A 31 2.49 3.87 -2.30
N GLN A 32 2.65 4.63 -3.38
CA GLN A 32 1.61 5.53 -3.88
C GLN A 32 0.30 4.83 -4.25
N ASP A 33 0.36 3.55 -4.61
CA ASP A 33 -0.81 2.76 -5.04
C ASP A 33 -1.62 2.19 -3.86
N ILE A 34 -1.19 2.46 -2.63
CA ILE A 34 -1.94 2.10 -1.43
C ILE A 34 -3.10 3.10 -1.24
N ILE A 35 -4.31 2.58 -1.19
CA ILE A 35 -5.52 3.30 -0.81
C ILE A 35 -5.60 3.29 0.72
N SER A 36 -5.10 4.35 1.34
CA SER A 36 -5.11 4.54 2.79
C SER A 36 -6.38 5.25 3.27
N PRO A 37 -6.81 5.07 4.53
CA PRO A 37 -7.86 5.89 5.12
C PRO A 37 -7.39 7.36 5.25
N PRO A 38 -8.30 8.35 5.30
CA PRO A 38 -7.94 9.77 5.38
C PRO A 38 -7.03 10.17 6.56
N SER A 39 -6.97 9.34 7.60
CA SER A 39 -6.16 9.57 8.81
C SER A 39 -4.74 9.00 8.72
N VAL A 40 -4.36 8.39 7.60
CA VAL A 40 -3.03 7.80 7.37
C VAL A 40 -2.42 8.40 6.11
N GLU A 41 -1.30 9.07 6.29
CA GLU A 41 -0.45 9.59 5.22
C GLU A 41 0.71 8.61 4.96
N ILE A 42 1.01 8.38 3.69
CA ILE A 42 2.17 7.61 3.24
C ILE A 42 3.29 8.61 3.01
N VAL A 43 4.37 8.52 3.79
CA VAL A 43 5.44 9.53 3.80
C VAL A 43 6.39 9.34 2.62
N ASP A 44 6.80 8.11 2.35
CA ASP A 44 7.56 7.75 1.15
C ASP A 44 6.67 6.98 0.19
N THR A 45 6.23 7.65 -0.87
CA THR A 45 5.35 7.07 -1.88
C THR A 45 6.12 6.29 -2.96
N THR A 46 7.46 6.37 -2.98
CA THR A 46 8.30 5.80 -4.05
C THR A 46 8.70 4.35 -3.79
N GLN A 47 8.52 3.89 -2.56
CA GLN A 47 8.93 2.55 -2.14
C GLN A 47 8.25 1.46 -2.98
N HIS A 48 9.08 0.56 -3.50
CA HIS A 48 8.63 -0.51 -4.38
C HIS A 48 7.90 -1.63 -3.62
N ILE A 49 6.74 -2.04 -4.14
CA ILE A 49 5.94 -3.13 -3.59
C ILE A 49 6.00 -4.38 -4.48
N ALA A 50 5.67 -4.25 -5.76
CA ALA A 50 5.63 -5.38 -6.68
C ALA A 50 5.74 -4.93 -8.13
N ASN A 51 6.14 -5.85 -9.00
CA ASN A 51 6.06 -5.67 -10.44
C ASN A 51 4.98 -6.59 -11.00
N LEU A 52 3.94 -6.00 -11.61
CA LEU A 52 2.94 -6.74 -12.38
C LEU A 52 3.43 -6.80 -13.81
N THR A 53 3.80 -7.99 -14.29
CA THR A 53 4.28 -8.19 -15.66
C THR A 53 3.17 -8.60 -16.63
N GLU A 54 2.05 -9.09 -16.10
CA GLU A 54 0.91 -9.56 -16.87
C GLU A 54 -0.28 -8.60 -16.76
N PRO A 55 -1.20 -8.61 -17.73
CA PRO A 55 -2.40 -7.76 -17.74
C PRO A 55 -3.47 -8.30 -16.77
N ILE A 56 -3.13 -8.36 -15.49
CA ILE A 56 -4.01 -8.81 -14.41
C ILE A 56 -4.49 -7.63 -13.57
N ASP A 57 -5.69 -7.75 -13.02
CA ASP A 57 -6.20 -6.85 -11.97
C ASP A 57 -5.83 -7.45 -10.60
N LEU A 58 -5.01 -6.72 -9.83
CA LEU A 58 -4.60 -7.09 -8.48
C LEU A 58 -5.32 -6.19 -7.47
N CYS A 59 -6.04 -6.81 -6.52
CA CYS A 59 -6.60 -6.14 -5.34
C CYS A 59 -6.19 -6.90 -4.07
N ILE A 60 -5.46 -6.23 -3.17
CA ILE A 60 -5.01 -6.81 -1.89
C ILE A 60 -5.55 -5.95 -0.75
N GLY A 61 -6.18 -6.58 0.24
CA GLY A 61 -6.56 -5.93 1.50
C GLY A 61 -5.39 -5.85 2.48
N LEU A 62 -5.27 -4.72 3.17
CA LEU A 62 -4.21 -4.43 4.14
C LEU A 62 -4.81 -3.95 5.46
N GLN A 63 -4.08 -4.15 6.55
CA GLN A 63 -4.41 -3.59 7.86
C GLN A 63 -3.23 -2.78 8.40
N ILE A 64 -3.53 -1.54 8.80
CA ILE A 64 -2.57 -0.59 9.35
C ILE A 64 -2.81 -0.48 10.85
N ARG A 65 -1.77 -0.71 11.62
CA ARG A 65 -1.77 -0.56 13.09
C ARG A 65 -0.58 0.29 13.49
N ARG A 66 -0.77 1.15 14.49
CA ARG A 66 0.33 1.75 15.24
C ARG A 66 0.77 0.75 16.30
N ASP A 67 2.01 0.26 16.17
CA ASP A 67 2.68 -0.52 17.23
C ASP A 67 3.23 0.38 18.33
#